data_AF-A0A6A5G5X0-F1
#
_entry.id   AF-A0A6A5G5X0-F1
#
_cell.length_a   1.000
_cell.length_b   1.000
_cell.length_c   1.000
_cell.angle_alpha   90.00
_cell.angle_beta   90.00
_cell.angle_gamma   90.00
#
_symmetry.space_group_name_H-M   'P 1'
#
loop_
_entity.id
_entity.type
_entity.pdbx_description
1 polymer ?
#
loop_
_entity_poly.entity_id
_entity_poly.type
_entity_poly.pdbx_seq_one_letter_code
_entity_poly.pdbx_strand_id
1 'polypeptide(L)'
;MEVFGMGPEIPIRLHPKYFGIYLYNRKQKHLVVQGIHDYLYAFFGSSSIDYEVKSEHGLPPSLKNIKRTCINVPKNTTAEELEACFTASPNQENIQLDGDFDGNLCPNSAILGAEHLRIISNKGHGDEILLGFRGKRLNCDCPFHDATIVQFLNEWKSNRGFHNLESLIINSIRSKNYDAADLLKDMDVKQLDRPQDTLHLTWQTSRSYTFPITSFVPVKSWKSGFSSRDYLIRDGDGEKASVSIENHFVSFALWNGNSCEMENIND
;
A
#
# COMPACT_ATOMS: atom_id res chain seq x y z
N MET A 1 -35.33 -10.10 16.39
CA MET A 1 -34.63 -10.52 15.16
C MET A 1 -33.16 -10.40 15.45
N GLU A 2 -32.43 -11.51 15.37
CA GLU A 2 -30.97 -11.48 15.50
C GLU A 2 -30.40 -10.85 14.23
N VAL A 3 -29.56 -9.82 14.39
CA VAL A 3 -28.93 -9.13 13.26
C VAL A 3 -27.50 -9.65 13.19
N PHE A 4 -27.13 -10.30 12.09
CA PHE A 4 -25.85 -11.00 11.94
C PHE A 4 -25.58 -12.06 13.04
N GLY A 5 -26.62 -12.78 13.48
CA GLY A 5 -26.50 -13.80 14.54
C GLY A 5 -26.24 -13.23 15.95
N MET A 6 -26.29 -11.91 16.12
CA MET A 6 -26.18 -11.27 17.44
C MET A 6 -27.56 -11.11 18.09
N GLY A 7 -27.63 -11.47 19.38
CA GLY A 7 -28.83 -11.39 20.20
C GLY A 7 -29.24 -9.96 20.59
N PRO A 8 -30.41 -9.79 21.24
CA PRO A 8 -30.98 -8.49 21.58
C PRO A 8 -30.12 -7.65 22.55
N GLU A 9 -29.17 -8.26 23.25
CA GLU A 9 -28.20 -7.62 24.15
C GLU A 9 -27.15 -6.75 23.44
N ILE A 10 -26.98 -6.93 22.13
CA ILE A 10 -26.15 -6.07 21.28
C ILE A 10 -27.10 -5.23 20.41
N PRO A 11 -27.53 -4.03 20.86
CA PRO A 11 -28.46 -3.21 20.12
C PRO A 11 -27.83 -2.65 18.84
N ILE A 12 -28.08 -3.34 17.73
CA ILE A 12 -27.75 -2.91 16.38
C ILE A 12 -29.06 -2.57 15.66
N ARG A 13 -29.11 -1.41 15.00
CA ARG A 13 -30.30 -0.96 14.27
C ARG A 13 -29.93 -0.42 12.91
N LEU A 14 -30.73 -0.68 11.90
CA LEU A 14 -30.55 -0.08 10.58
C LEU A 14 -30.76 1.45 10.68
N HIS A 15 -29.91 2.23 10.01
CA HIS A 15 -30.06 3.68 9.95
C HIS A 15 -31.37 4.04 9.22
N PRO A 16 -32.23 4.91 9.78
CA PRO A 16 -33.58 5.13 9.27
C PRO A 16 -33.64 5.75 7.86
N LYS A 17 -32.55 6.40 7.42
CA LYS A 17 -32.47 7.11 6.12
C LYS A 17 -31.43 6.55 5.14
N TYR A 18 -30.53 5.67 5.59
CA TYR A 18 -29.39 5.23 4.78
C TYR A 18 -29.33 3.71 4.78
N PHE A 19 -29.61 3.11 3.62
CA PHE A 19 -29.52 1.67 3.43
C PHE A 19 -28.08 1.18 3.64
N GLY A 20 -27.94 0.00 4.25
CA GLY A 20 -26.64 -0.62 4.51
C GLY A 20 -25.83 0.00 5.65
N ILE A 21 -26.33 1.04 6.32
CA ILE A 21 -25.69 1.62 7.50
C ILE A 21 -26.34 1.08 8.75
N TYR A 22 -25.54 0.56 9.68
CA TYR A 22 -26.00 0.07 10.98
C TYR A 22 -25.49 0.96 12.11
N LEU A 23 -26.39 1.32 13.01
CA LEU A 23 -26.15 2.08 14.22
C LEU A 23 -25.96 1.12 15.40
N TYR A 24 -24.90 1.34 16.18
CA TYR A 24 -24.59 0.55 17.37
C TYR A 24 -23.90 1.43 18.43
N ASN A 25 -23.85 0.96 19.67
CA ASN A 25 -23.13 1.66 20.74
C ASN A 25 -21.62 1.59 20.50
N ARG A 26 -20.94 2.74 20.42
CA ARG A 26 -19.48 2.82 20.21
C ARG A 26 -18.68 1.95 21.19
N LYS A 27 -19.12 1.78 22.43
CA LYS A 27 -18.47 0.90 23.42
C LYS A 27 -18.48 -0.58 23.03
N GLN A 28 -19.44 -0.99 22.20
CA GLN A 28 -19.58 -2.36 21.69
C GLN A 28 -18.98 -2.55 20.29
N LYS A 29 -18.27 -1.56 19.74
CA LYS A 29 -17.68 -1.60 18.38
C LYS A 29 -16.96 -2.92 18.09
N HIS A 30 -16.11 -3.36 19.00
CA HIS A 30 -15.33 -4.60 18.82
C HIS A 30 -16.25 -5.82 18.69
N LEU A 31 -17.24 -5.96 19.57
CA LEU A 31 -18.21 -7.06 19.54
C LEU A 31 -19.04 -7.06 18.26
N VAL A 32 -19.51 -5.87 17.85
CA VAL A 32 -20.35 -5.72 16.65
C VAL A 32 -19.58 -6.07 15.39
N VAL A 33 -18.38 -5.53 15.22
CA VAL A 33 -17.54 -5.78 14.03
C VAL A 33 -17.10 -7.24 13.98
N GLN A 34 -16.71 -7.83 15.12
CA GLN A 34 -16.36 -9.24 15.20
C GLN A 34 -17.56 -10.15 14.88
N GLY A 35 -18.75 -9.86 15.44
CA GLY A 35 -19.96 -10.65 15.16
C GLY A 35 -20.36 -10.61 13.69
N ILE A 36 -20.27 -9.44 13.04
CA ILE A 36 -20.49 -9.33 11.58
C ILE A 36 -19.46 -10.17 10.82
N HIS A 37 -18.18 -10.05 11.16
CA HIS A 37 -17.11 -10.83 10.54
C HIS A 37 -17.37 -12.34 10.65
N ASP A 38 -17.61 -12.83 11.86
CA ASP A 38 -17.84 -14.25 12.15
C ASP A 38 -19.09 -14.76 11.42
N TYR A 39 -20.16 -13.98 11.40
CA TYR A 39 -21.38 -14.32 10.68
C TYR A 39 -21.14 -14.44 9.18
N LEU A 40 -20.45 -13.48 8.57
CA LEU A 40 -20.13 -13.53 7.13
C LEU A 40 -19.30 -14.79 6.82
N TYR A 41 -18.27 -15.07 7.63
CA TYR A 41 -17.44 -16.27 7.48
C TYR A 41 -18.23 -17.58 7.64
N ALA A 42 -19.13 -17.65 8.62
CA ALA A 42 -20.01 -18.81 8.80
C ALA A 42 -20.99 -18.96 7.63
N PHE A 43 -21.49 -17.85 7.09
CA PHE A 43 -22.51 -17.84 6.04
C PHE A 43 -21.96 -18.24 4.67
N PHE A 44 -20.85 -17.64 4.24
CA PHE A 44 -20.27 -17.93 2.91
C PHE A 44 -19.22 -19.05 2.94
N GLY A 45 -18.65 -19.37 4.11
CA GLY A 45 -17.57 -20.34 4.28
C GLY A 45 -16.17 -19.72 4.24
N SER A 46 -15.20 -20.42 4.83
CA SER A 46 -13.85 -19.88 5.11
C SER A 46 -12.98 -19.60 3.89
N SER A 47 -13.32 -20.15 2.71
CA SER A 47 -12.50 -20.09 1.51
C SER A 47 -13.06 -19.22 0.37
N SER A 48 -14.24 -18.63 0.55
CA SER A 48 -15.00 -17.99 -0.53
C SER A 48 -15.11 -16.47 -0.42
N ILE A 49 -14.71 -15.91 0.72
CA ILE A 49 -14.90 -14.50 1.02
C ILE A 49 -13.61 -13.72 0.77
N ASP A 50 -13.67 -12.76 -0.15
CA ASP A 50 -12.65 -11.74 -0.35
C ASP A 50 -13.27 -10.36 -0.12
N TYR A 51 -12.91 -9.72 1.00
CA TYR A 51 -13.36 -8.36 1.32
C TYR A 51 -12.27 -7.60 2.08
N GLU A 52 -12.46 -6.29 2.07
CA GLU A 52 -11.55 -5.33 2.68
C GLU A 52 -12.15 -4.78 3.97
N VAL A 53 -11.31 -4.64 4.99
CA VAL A 53 -11.64 -3.90 6.21
C VAL A 53 -11.26 -2.44 6.01
N LYS A 54 -12.27 -1.56 5.99
CA LYS A 54 -12.07 -0.10 5.90
C LYS A 54 -12.43 0.59 7.21
N SER A 55 -11.56 1.47 7.70
CA SER A 55 -11.83 2.23 8.91
C SER A 55 -11.44 3.70 8.78
N GLU A 56 -12.41 4.61 8.95
CA GLU A 56 -12.22 6.06 8.72
C GLU A 56 -12.04 6.88 10.01
N HIS A 57 -12.56 6.41 11.14
CA HIS A 57 -12.69 7.19 12.38
C HIS A 57 -12.18 6.47 13.64
N GLY A 58 -11.38 5.42 13.45
CA GLY A 58 -10.85 4.60 14.55
C GLY A 58 -10.02 3.43 14.03
N LEU A 59 -9.39 2.71 14.95
CA LEU A 59 -8.74 1.44 14.61
C LEU A 59 -9.77 0.30 14.54
N PRO A 60 -9.70 -0.59 13.54
CA PRO A 60 -10.53 -1.79 13.50
C PRO A 60 -10.07 -2.80 14.57
N PRO A 61 -10.93 -3.73 15.03
CA PRO A 61 -10.46 -4.90 15.75
C PRO A 61 -9.52 -5.74 14.87
N SER A 62 -8.69 -6.57 15.49
CA SER A 62 -7.93 -7.58 14.75
C SER A 62 -8.82 -8.73 14.34
N LEU A 63 -9.10 -8.85 13.04
CA LEU A 63 -9.95 -9.87 12.45
C LEU A 63 -9.09 -10.93 11.76
N LYS A 64 -9.54 -12.19 11.77
CA LYS A 64 -8.82 -13.31 11.12
C LYS A 64 -9.10 -13.34 9.62
N ASN A 65 -8.24 -13.99 8.84
CA ASN A 65 -8.45 -14.23 7.40
C ASN A 65 -8.65 -12.95 6.55
N ILE A 66 -8.20 -11.79 7.02
CA ILE A 66 -8.29 -10.54 6.26
C ILE A 66 -7.10 -10.43 5.31
N LYS A 67 -7.37 -10.26 4.03
CA LYS A 67 -6.35 -10.06 2.99
C LYS A 67 -6.05 -8.59 2.72
N ARG A 68 -6.99 -7.70 3.00
CA ARG A 68 -6.92 -6.30 2.61
C ARG A 68 -7.47 -5.39 3.70
N THR A 69 -6.69 -4.37 4.07
CA THR A 69 -7.05 -3.42 5.12
C THR A 69 -6.71 -1.99 4.71
N CYS A 70 -7.65 -1.06 4.91
CA CYS A 70 -7.44 0.37 4.74
C CYS A 70 -7.82 1.09 6.04
N ILE A 71 -6.86 1.80 6.63
CA ILE A 71 -7.05 2.54 7.88
C ILE A 71 -6.69 4.00 7.66
N ASN A 72 -7.65 4.89 7.93
CA ASN A 72 -7.37 6.29 8.19
C ASN A 72 -6.95 6.41 9.65
N VAL A 73 -5.64 6.44 9.89
CA VAL A 73 -5.03 6.38 11.22
C VAL A 73 -5.48 7.58 12.06
N PRO A 74 -6.15 7.35 13.21
CA PRO A 74 -6.54 8.42 14.11
C PRO A 74 -5.34 9.16 14.70
N LYS A 75 -5.54 10.42 15.07
CA LYS A 75 -4.53 11.19 15.80
C LYS A 75 -4.13 10.50 17.10
N ASN A 76 -2.86 10.62 17.46
CA ASN A 76 -2.26 10.05 18.68
C ASN A 76 -2.36 8.52 18.79
N THR A 77 -2.54 7.82 17.67
CA THR A 77 -2.45 6.36 17.62
C THR A 77 -1.00 5.95 17.86
N THR A 78 -0.74 5.03 18.79
CA THR A 78 0.61 4.49 18.97
C THR A 78 0.93 3.41 17.95
N ALA A 79 2.22 3.13 17.74
CA ALA A 79 2.68 2.05 16.87
C ALA A 79 2.11 0.69 17.33
N GLU A 80 2.05 0.44 18.65
CA GLU A 80 1.51 -0.80 19.22
C GLU A 80 0.00 -0.94 19.00
N GLU A 81 -0.76 0.16 19.13
CA GLU A 81 -2.20 0.15 18.85
C GLU A 81 -2.49 -0.16 17.38
N LEU A 82 -1.71 0.43 16.47
CA LEU A 82 -1.84 0.17 15.04
C LEU A 82 -1.44 -1.27 14.70
N GLU A 83 -0.32 -1.74 15.22
CA GLU A 83 0.18 -3.11 15.02
C GLU A 83 -0.82 -4.16 15.53
N ALA A 84 -1.48 -3.88 16.66
CA ALA A 84 -2.50 -4.76 17.24
C ALA A 84 -3.62 -5.10 16.26
N CYS A 85 -3.95 -4.20 15.31
CA CYS A 85 -4.97 -4.42 14.28
C CYS A 85 -4.63 -5.60 13.36
N PHE A 86 -3.35 -5.90 13.17
CA PHE A 86 -2.88 -6.89 12.18
C PHE A 86 -2.51 -8.25 12.81
N THR A 87 -2.53 -8.37 14.13
CA THR A 87 -2.09 -9.59 14.85
C THR A 87 -2.80 -10.87 14.43
N ALA A 88 -4.12 -10.81 14.17
CA ALA A 88 -4.92 -11.96 13.74
C ALA A 88 -4.81 -12.30 12.25
N SER A 89 -4.31 -11.35 11.44
CA SER A 89 -4.09 -11.50 9.99
C SER A 89 -2.80 -10.75 9.58
N PRO A 90 -1.61 -11.28 9.92
CA PRO A 90 -0.34 -10.67 9.54
C PRO A 90 -0.04 -10.90 8.05
N ASN A 91 0.86 -10.11 7.47
CA ASN A 91 1.34 -10.25 6.08
C ASN A 91 0.20 -10.27 5.05
N GLN A 92 -0.71 -9.30 5.16
CA GLN A 92 -1.85 -9.15 4.27
C GLN A 92 -1.39 -8.88 2.82
N GLU A 93 -2.24 -9.17 1.84
CA GLU A 93 -1.98 -8.86 0.44
C GLU A 93 -1.90 -7.34 0.22
N ASN A 94 -2.77 -6.56 0.87
CA ASN A 94 -2.80 -5.12 0.72
C ASN A 94 -3.04 -4.42 2.06
N ILE A 95 -2.18 -3.48 2.40
CA ILE A 95 -2.39 -2.55 3.52
C ILE A 95 -2.28 -1.13 3.00
N GLN A 96 -3.29 -0.33 3.29
CA GLN A 96 -3.30 1.11 3.06
C GLN A 96 -3.43 1.85 4.39
N LEU A 97 -2.44 2.70 4.69
CA LEU A 97 -2.44 3.57 5.86
C LEU A 97 -2.49 5.02 5.38
N ASP A 98 -3.56 5.70 5.72
CA ASP A 98 -3.74 7.14 5.51
C ASP A 98 -3.91 7.83 6.88
N GLY A 99 -4.15 9.14 6.90
CA GLY A 99 -4.49 9.87 8.12
C GLY A 99 -3.28 10.41 8.90
N ASP A 100 -3.36 10.43 10.23
CA ASP A 100 -2.30 10.95 11.10
C ASP A 100 -1.30 9.85 11.49
N PHE A 101 -0.85 9.08 10.51
CA PHE A 101 0.15 8.06 10.72
C PHE A 101 1.53 8.68 10.90
N ASP A 102 2.14 8.44 12.06
CA ASP A 102 3.44 8.98 12.39
C ASP A 102 4.59 8.27 11.70
N GLY A 103 4.38 7.11 11.07
CA GLY A 103 5.44 6.41 10.34
C GLY A 103 6.31 5.50 11.19
N ASN A 104 6.12 5.49 12.52
CA ASN A 104 6.91 4.68 13.42
C ASN A 104 6.41 3.22 13.42
N LEU A 105 7.16 2.32 12.78
CA LEU A 105 6.89 0.89 12.76
C LEU A 105 8.08 0.14 13.36
N CYS A 106 7.79 -0.88 14.16
CA CYS A 106 8.83 -1.80 14.61
C CYS A 106 9.45 -2.53 13.39
N PRO A 107 10.75 -2.87 13.40
CA PRO A 107 11.39 -3.57 12.27
C PRO A 107 10.68 -4.87 11.84
N ASN A 108 10.10 -5.60 12.81
CA ASN A 108 9.36 -6.83 12.57
C ASN A 108 7.84 -6.63 12.42
N SER A 109 7.38 -5.40 12.16
CA SER A 109 5.96 -5.09 11.98
C SER A 109 5.34 -5.94 10.88
N ALA A 110 4.16 -6.48 11.14
CA ALA A 110 3.33 -7.20 10.19
C ALA A 110 2.92 -6.30 9.01
N ILE A 111 2.86 -4.98 9.21
CA ILE A 111 2.53 -4.00 8.18
C ILE A 111 3.62 -3.97 7.11
N LEU A 112 4.90 -3.99 7.52
CA LEU A 112 6.05 -4.03 6.61
C LEU A 112 6.17 -5.36 5.85
N GLY A 113 5.46 -6.40 6.28
CA GLY A 113 5.37 -7.70 5.62
C GLY A 113 4.23 -7.84 4.62
N ALA A 114 3.41 -6.80 4.40
CA ALA A 114 2.35 -6.85 3.42
C ALA A 114 2.90 -6.96 1.99
N GLU A 115 2.21 -7.68 1.10
CA GLU A 115 2.64 -7.80 -0.29
C GLU A 115 2.63 -6.44 -0.99
N HIS A 116 1.55 -5.68 -0.78
CA HIS A 116 1.38 -4.31 -1.24
C HIS A 116 1.15 -3.37 -0.05
N LEU A 117 2.03 -2.40 0.13
CA LEU A 117 1.93 -1.40 1.17
C LEU A 117 1.78 -0.01 0.56
N ARG A 118 0.73 0.70 0.96
CA ARG A 118 0.52 2.10 0.64
C ARG A 118 0.47 2.93 1.90
N ILE A 119 1.30 3.96 1.98
CA ILE A 119 1.38 4.86 3.11
C ILE A 119 1.24 6.29 2.61
N ILE A 120 0.28 7.03 3.16
CA ILE A 120 0.26 8.50 3.09
C ILE A 120 0.63 9.02 4.47
N SER A 121 1.81 9.64 4.58
CA SER A 121 2.26 10.26 5.82
C SER A 121 3.04 11.54 5.55
N ASN A 122 2.77 12.58 6.33
CA ASN A 122 3.51 13.83 6.28
C ASN A 122 4.68 13.90 7.28
N LYS A 123 4.94 12.85 8.08
CA LYS A 123 5.85 12.92 9.23
C LYS A 123 7.29 12.42 9.00
N GLY A 124 7.62 11.97 7.79
CA GLY A 124 9.01 11.83 7.34
C GLY A 124 9.75 10.54 7.75
N HIS A 125 9.04 9.44 7.94
CA HIS A 125 9.64 8.12 8.20
C HIS A 125 9.71 7.23 6.95
N GLY A 126 9.83 7.86 5.77
CA GLY A 126 9.91 7.11 4.52
C GLY A 126 11.07 6.12 4.52
N ASP A 127 12.22 6.55 5.06
CA ASP A 127 13.44 5.76 5.04
C ASP A 127 13.31 4.46 5.83
N GLU A 128 12.82 4.53 7.07
CA GLU A 128 12.63 3.34 7.91
C GLU A 128 11.61 2.38 7.30
N ILE A 129 10.56 2.92 6.67
CA ILE A 129 9.57 2.12 5.95
C ILE A 129 10.23 1.35 4.81
N LEU A 130 10.98 2.02 3.93
CA LEU A 130 11.62 1.38 2.77
C LEU A 130 12.66 0.35 3.20
N LEU A 131 13.52 0.69 4.16
CA LEU A 131 14.57 -0.21 4.64
C LEU A 131 14.00 -1.43 5.39
N GLY A 132 12.83 -1.31 6.02
CA GLY A 132 12.17 -2.39 6.73
C GLY A 132 11.18 -3.21 5.89
N PHE A 133 10.79 -2.72 4.70
CA PHE A 133 9.77 -3.33 3.87
C PHE A 133 10.24 -4.66 3.26
N ARG A 134 9.38 -5.68 3.32
CA ARG A 134 9.69 -7.05 2.86
C ARG A 134 8.76 -7.56 1.77
N GLY A 135 7.79 -6.74 1.37
CA GLY A 135 6.81 -7.06 0.34
C GLY A 135 7.31 -6.77 -1.07
N LYS A 136 6.35 -6.69 -1.99
CA LYS A 136 6.61 -6.55 -3.44
C LYS A 136 6.38 -5.14 -3.95
N ARG A 137 5.37 -4.44 -3.45
CA ARG A 137 5.01 -3.11 -3.95
C ARG A 137 4.87 -2.11 -2.82
N LEU A 138 5.65 -1.04 -2.89
CA LEU A 138 5.62 0.05 -1.92
C LEU A 138 5.19 1.35 -2.61
N ASN A 139 4.18 2.01 -2.06
CA ASN A 139 3.75 3.34 -2.48
C ASN A 139 3.71 4.27 -1.27
N CYS A 140 4.58 5.27 -1.26
CA CYS A 140 4.75 6.17 -0.15
C CYS A 140 4.53 7.62 -0.60
N ASP A 141 3.53 8.28 -0.02
CA ASP A 141 3.38 9.73 -0.07
C ASP A 141 3.97 10.32 1.21
N CYS A 142 5.31 10.38 1.26
CA CYS A 142 6.14 10.92 2.34
C CYS A 142 7.54 11.29 1.81
N PRO A 143 8.31 12.18 2.50
CA PRO A 143 9.68 12.50 2.10
C PRO A 143 10.68 11.39 2.44
N PHE A 144 11.73 11.29 1.62
CA PHE A 144 12.87 10.39 1.79
C PHE A 144 14.19 11.17 1.74
N HIS A 145 15.22 10.66 2.41
CA HIS A 145 16.58 11.17 2.24
C HIS A 145 17.17 10.66 0.92
N ASP A 146 17.95 11.51 0.25
CA ASP A 146 18.61 11.15 -1.02
C ASP A 146 19.55 9.96 -0.83
N ALA A 147 20.25 9.93 0.31
CA ALA A 147 21.12 8.83 0.69
C ALA A 147 20.40 7.49 0.75
N THR A 148 19.15 7.45 1.23
CA THR A 148 18.35 6.22 1.30
C THR A 148 17.95 5.74 -0.09
N ILE A 149 17.55 6.66 -0.97
CA ILE A 149 17.20 6.33 -2.37
C ILE A 149 18.45 5.81 -3.09
N VAL A 150 19.60 6.48 -2.92
CA VAL A 150 20.88 6.05 -3.47
C VAL A 150 21.30 4.69 -2.93
N GLN A 151 21.13 4.45 -1.62
CA GLN A 151 21.42 3.16 -1.00
C GLN A 151 20.54 2.06 -1.61
N PHE A 152 19.22 2.29 -1.68
CA PHE A 152 18.26 1.37 -2.28
C PHE A 152 18.67 0.97 -3.70
N LEU A 153 18.90 1.95 -4.58
CA LEU A 153 19.25 1.70 -5.98
C LEU A 153 20.57 0.94 -6.10
N ASN A 154 21.58 1.30 -5.29
CA ASN A 154 22.86 0.60 -5.29
C ASN A 154 22.77 -0.83 -4.75
N GLU A 155 22.04 -1.06 -3.67
CA GLU A 155 21.86 -2.39 -3.10
C GLU A 155 21.06 -3.30 -4.03
N TRP A 156 20.01 -2.78 -4.66
CA TRP A 156 19.26 -3.52 -5.67
C TRP A 156 20.14 -3.82 -6.88
N LYS A 157 20.84 -2.81 -7.44
CA LYS A 157 21.71 -3.00 -8.61
C LYS A 157 22.83 -3.99 -8.34
N SER A 158 23.47 -3.93 -7.17
CA SER A 158 24.55 -4.85 -6.80
C SER A 158 24.05 -6.22 -6.31
N ASN A 159 22.74 -6.49 -6.40
CA ASN A 159 22.09 -7.73 -5.97
C ASN A 159 22.31 -8.06 -4.48
N ARG A 160 22.48 -7.04 -3.64
CA ARG A 160 22.70 -7.17 -2.19
C ARG A 160 21.43 -7.00 -1.37
N GLY A 161 20.40 -6.34 -1.91
CA GLY A 161 19.16 -6.08 -1.18
C GLY A 161 17.95 -5.88 -2.08
N PHE A 162 16.78 -5.76 -1.45
CA PHE A 162 15.49 -5.46 -2.11
C PHE A 162 15.03 -6.46 -3.18
N HIS A 163 15.44 -7.74 -3.09
CA HIS A 163 15.11 -8.76 -4.09
C HIS A 163 13.62 -9.03 -4.27
N ASN A 164 12.82 -8.83 -3.22
CA ASN A 164 11.37 -9.04 -3.29
C ASN A 164 10.63 -7.87 -3.96
N LEU A 165 11.27 -6.69 -4.05
CA LEU A 165 10.61 -5.45 -4.46
C LEU A 165 10.43 -5.40 -5.99
N GLU A 166 9.18 -5.50 -6.43
CA GLU A 166 8.78 -5.40 -7.84
C GLU A 166 8.53 -3.97 -8.29
N SER A 167 8.07 -3.10 -7.38
CA SER A 167 7.81 -1.68 -7.68
C SER A 167 7.87 -0.79 -6.45
N LEU A 168 8.40 0.42 -6.63
CA LEU A 168 8.43 1.48 -5.65
C LEU A 168 7.94 2.79 -6.29
N ILE A 169 7.00 3.45 -5.61
CA ILE A 169 6.60 4.82 -5.94
C ILE A 169 6.76 5.65 -4.67
N ILE A 170 7.58 6.70 -4.77
CA ILE A 170 7.71 7.76 -3.77
C ILE A 170 7.10 9.01 -4.36
N ASN A 171 6.19 9.62 -3.61
CA ASN A 171 5.63 10.93 -3.89
C ASN A 171 5.95 11.85 -2.71
N SER A 172 6.65 12.94 -2.98
CA SER A 172 7.05 13.92 -1.97
C SER A 172 6.60 15.32 -2.34
N ILE A 173 5.46 15.45 -3.05
CA ILE A 173 4.95 16.71 -3.61
C ILE A 173 4.78 17.82 -2.58
N ARG A 174 4.60 17.46 -1.32
CA ARG A 174 4.39 18.42 -0.22
C ARG A 174 5.66 18.76 0.56
N SER A 175 6.79 18.13 0.25
CA SER A 175 7.93 18.12 1.17
C SER A 175 9.29 18.30 0.50
N LYS A 176 9.55 17.66 -0.65
CA LYS A 176 10.92 17.59 -1.18
C LYS A 176 10.96 17.43 -2.71
N ASN A 177 11.97 18.03 -3.32
CA ASN A 177 12.40 17.76 -4.69
C ASN A 177 13.61 16.82 -4.69
N TYR A 178 13.68 15.99 -5.71
CA TYR A 178 14.73 15.04 -6.00
C TYR A 178 15.41 15.47 -7.30
N ASP A 179 16.74 15.46 -7.28
CA ASP A 179 17.54 15.70 -8.48
C ASP A 179 17.96 14.34 -9.07
N ALA A 180 17.48 14.05 -10.27
CA ALA A 180 17.79 12.81 -10.97
C ALA A 180 19.28 12.67 -11.29
N ALA A 181 19.97 13.77 -11.62
CA ALA A 181 21.38 13.75 -11.97
C ALA A 181 22.24 13.43 -10.75
N ASP A 182 21.87 13.94 -9.58
CA ASP A 182 22.57 13.63 -8.33
C ASP A 182 22.26 12.22 -7.83
N LEU A 183 20.99 11.81 -7.86
CA LEU A 183 20.56 10.49 -7.34
C LEU A 183 21.04 9.33 -8.19
N LEU A 184 21.13 9.50 -9.50
CA LEU A 184 21.55 8.46 -10.45
C LEU A 184 23.04 8.55 -10.79
N LYS A 185 23.75 9.47 -10.14
CA LYS A 185 25.19 9.64 -10.33
C LYS A 185 25.91 8.31 -10.06
N ASP A 186 26.79 7.94 -10.98
CA ASP A 186 27.62 6.73 -10.89
C ASP A 186 26.85 5.39 -10.92
N MET A 187 25.54 5.37 -11.22
CA MET A 187 24.73 4.13 -11.23
C MET A 187 24.75 3.34 -12.57
N ASP A 188 25.54 3.77 -13.56
CA ASP A 188 25.59 3.19 -14.92
C ASP A 188 24.19 2.97 -15.54
N VAL A 189 23.34 4.00 -15.42
CA VAL A 189 21.99 4.01 -16.00
C VAL A 189 22.08 3.84 -17.52
N LYS A 190 21.29 2.92 -18.05
CA LYS A 190 21.13 2.70 -19.48
C LYS A 190 19.88 3.43 -19.97
N GLN A 191 19.90 3.83 -21.23
CA GLN A 191 18.76 4.42 -21.91
C GLN A 191 18.30 3.51 -23.04
N LEU A 192 17.02 3.55 -23.38
CA LEU A 192 16.49 2.85 -24.56
C LEU A 192 17.17 3.35 -25.84
N ASP A 193 17.45 2.42 -26.76
CA ASP A 193 18.26 2.67 -27.96
C ASP A 193 17.71 3.80 -28.85
N ARG A 194 16.38 3.89 -28.98
CA ARG A 194 15.74 4.92 -29.81
C ARG A 194 15.26 6.08 -28.95
N PRO A 195 15.63 7.34 -29.28
CA PRO A 195 15.20 8.56 -28.56
C PRO A 195 13.68 8.80 -28.49
N GLN A 196 12.88 8.08 -29.27
CA GLN A 196 11.42 8.18 -29.30
C GLN A 196 10.72 7.08 -28.52
N ASP A 197 11.42 5.99 -28.17
CA ASP A 197 10.81 4.86 -27.48
C ASP A 197 10.73 5.15 -25.98
N THR A 198 9.55 4.97 -25.40
CA THR A 198 9.35 5.05 -23.95
C THR A 198 8.77 3.74 -23.46
N LEU A 199 9.25 3.24 -22.33
CA LEU A 199 8.70 2.04 -21.72
C LEU A 199 7.63 2.42 -20.70
N HIS A 200 6.42 1.93 -20.90
CA HIS A 200 5.28 2.10 -20.00
C HIS A 200 5.17 0.87 -19.12
N LEU A 201 5.47 1.02 -17.84
CA LEU A 201 5.33 -0.04 -16.86
C LEU A 201 4.04 0.17 -16.09
N THR A 202 3.17 -0.84 -16.09
CA THR A 202 1.92 -0.80 -15.35
C THR A 202 1.68 -2.08 -14.55
N TRP A 203 0.98 -1.94 -13.43
CA TRP A 203 0.58 -3.04 -12.58
C TRP A 203 -0.78 -2.77 -11.96
N GLN A 204 -1.43 -3.84 -11.54
CA GLN A 204 -2.69 -3.74 -10.82
C GLN A 204 -2.42 -3.40 -9.37
N THR A 205 -3.04 -2.31 -8.92
CA THR A 205 -3.12 -1.98 -7.50
C THR A 205 -4.58 -2.05 -7.04
N SER A 206 -4.78 -2.59 -5.85
CA SER A 206 -6.07 -2.49 -5.17
C SER A 206 -6.09 -1.15 -4.47
N ARG A 207 -6.85 -0.19 -5.02
CA ARG A 207 -7.00 1.12 -4.38
C ARG A 207 -8.38 1.22 -3.75
N SER A 208 -8.35 1.46 -2.46
CA SER A 208 -9.52 1.76 -1.67
C SER A 208 -9.77 3.26 -1.71
N TYR A 209 -10.82 3.70 -2.41
CA TYR A 209 -11.29 5.08 -2.28
C TYR A 209 -12.13 5.23 -1.02
N THR A 210 -11.85 6.27 -0.23
CA THR A 210 -12.77 6.83 0.77
C THR A 210 -13.77 7.73 0.03
N PHE A 211 -14.70 7.13 -0.71
CA PHE A 211 -15.89 7.86 -1.15
C PHE A 211 -16.89 7.93 0.02
N PRO A 212 -17.76 8.94 0.09
CA PRO A 212 -18.84 8.92 1.07
C PRO A 212 -19.63 7.62 0.94
N ILE A 213 -20.05 7.09 2.10
CA ILE A 213 -20.64 5.77 2.40
C ILE A 213 -21.79 5.34 1.45
N THR A 214 -22.29 6.23 0.60
CA THR A 214 -23.34 6.00 -0.40
C THR A 214 -22.85 5.42 -1.74
N SER A 215 -21.54 5.32 -1.95
CA SER A 215 -20.94 4.79 -3.18
C SER A 215 -20.45 3.35 -2.96
N PHE A 216 -21.32 2.36 -3.22
CA PHE A 216 -20.95 0.93 -3.28
C PHE A 216 -20.20 0.60 -4.57
N VAL A 217 -19.23 1.42 -4.98
CA VAL A 217 -18.38 1.07 -6.13
C VAL A 217 -17.41 -0.02 -5.63
N PRO A 218 -17.44 -1.22 -6.23
CA PRO A 218 -16.51 -2.28 -5.84
C PRO A 218 -15.07 -1.76 -5.95
N VAL A 219 -14.19 -2.24 -5.07
CA VAL A 219 -12.76 -1.94 -5.12
C VAL A 219 -12.26 -2.30 -6.51
N LYS A 220 -12.13 -1.29 -7.39
CA LYS A 220 -11.65 -1.52 -8.74
C LYS A 220 -10.14 -1.65 -8.65
N SER A 221 -9.61 -2.72 -9.22
CA SER A 221 -8.19 -2.80 -9.56
C SER A 221 -7.86 -1.60 -10.45
N TRP A 222 -7.02 -0.70 -9.96
CA TRP A 222 -6.54 0.44 -10.72
C TRP A 222 -5.22 0.06 -11.39
N LYS A 223 -4.99 0.49 -12.63
CA LYS A 223 -3.68 0.38 -13.25
C LYS A 223 -2.81 1.53 -12.74
N SER A 224 -1.86 1.21 -11.86
CA SER A 224 -0.77 2.11 -11.51
C SER A 224 0.41 1.88 -12.43
N GLY A 225 1.26 2.87 -12.60
CA GLY A 225 2.39 2.75 -13.49
C GLY A 225 3.11 4.07 -13.69
N PHE A 226 4.20 4.00 -14.43
CA PHE A 226 4.95 5.16 -14.89
C PHE A 226 5.65 4.82 -16.19
N SER A 227 6.12 5.87 -16.86
CA SER A 227 6.88 5.77 -18.09
C SER A 227 8.32 6.13 -17.81
N SER A 228 9.25 5.38 -18.42
CA SER A 228 10.66 5.74 -18.35
C SER A 228 11.43 5.27 -19.59
N ARG A 229 12.49 6.00 -19.89
CA ARG A 229 13.53 5.62 -20.84
C ARG A 229 14.77 5.07 -20.13
N ASP A 230 14.92 5.40 -18.87
CA ASP A 230 16.07 5.08 -18.05
C ASP A 230 15.84 3.76 -17.33
N TYR A 231 16.83 2.87 -17.38
CA TYR A 231 16.76 1.58 -16.73
C TYR A 231 18.12 1.14 -16.19
N LEU A 232 18.05 0.32 -15.15
CA LEU A 232 19.17 -0.33 -14.51
C LEU A 232 19.15 -1.82 -14.84
N ILE A 233 20.33 -2.41 -14.87
CA ILE A 233 20.54 -3.86 -14.96
C ILE A 233 21.17 -4.28 -13.64
N ARG A 234 20.54 -5.25 -12.97
CA ARG A 234 21.04 -5.85 -11.74
C ARG A 234 22.21 -6.77 -12.05
N ASP A 235 23.27 -6.59 -11.27
CA ASP A 235 24.48 -7.37 -11.35
C ASP A 235 24.20 -8.82 -10.88
N GLY A 236 24.76 -9.81 -11.55
CA GLY A 236 24.62 -11.23 -11.17
C GLY A 236 23.51 -11.99 -11.90
N ASP A 237 22.30 -11.45 -12.02
CA ASP A 237 21.18 -12.12 -12.72
C ASP A 237 20.65 -11.38 -13.96
N GLY A 238 21.06 -10.13 -14.17
CA GLY A 238 20.69 -9.34 -15.34
C GLY A 238 19.24 -8.85 -15.32
N GLU A 239 18.56 -8.90 -14.17
CA GLU A 239 17.20 -8.36 -14.06
C GLU A 239 17.17 -6.86 -14.39
N LYS A 240 16.15 -6.43 -15.13
CA LYS A 240 16.01 -5.05 -15.59
C LYS A 240 14.93 -4.34 -14.81
N ALA A 241 15.23 -3.10 -14.42
CA ALA A 241 14.27 -2.23 -13.76
C ALA A 241 14.31 -0.84 -14.39
N SER A 242 13.15 -0.29 -14.67
CA SER A 242 13.04 1.11 -15.07
C SER A 242 13.06 2.01 -13.85
N VAL A 243 13.68 3.18 -14.00
CA VAL A 243 13.76 4.21 -12.97
C VAL A 243 13.33 5.54 -13.57
N SER A 244 12.49 6.30 -12.88
CA SER A 244 12.16 7.68 -13.25
C SER A 244 12.20 8.55 -12.00
N ILE A 245 12.91 9.67 -12.09
CA ILE A 245 13.03 10.65 -11.02
C ILE A 245 12.65 12.00 -11.60
N GLU A 246 11.50 12.53 -11.17
CA GLU A 246 10.92 13.77 -11.70
C GLU A 246 10.42 14.63 -10.56
N ASN A 247 11.16 15.69 -10.24
CA ASN A 247 10.84 16.63 -9.17
C ASN A 247 10.52 15.92 -7.84
N HIS A 248 9.24 15.75 -7.53
CA HIS A 248 8.76 15.18 -6.29
C HIS A 248 8.58 13.65 -6.33
N PHE A 249 8.80 13.04 -7.49
CA PHE A 249 8.49 11.63 -7.73
C PHE A 249 9.75 10.82 -7.95
N VAL A 250 9.83 9.68 -7.27
CA VAL A 250 10.79 8.61 -7.58
C VAL A 250 10.02 7.35 -7.86
N SER A 251 10.23 6.78 -9.03
CA SER A 251 9.56 5.58 -9.51
C SER A 251 10.59 4.54 -9.90
N PHE A 252 10.36 3.31 -9.46
CA PHE A 252 11.18 2.16 -9.79
C PHE A 252 10.25 0.97 -10.05
N ALA A 253 10.49 0.20 -11.11
CA ALA A 253 9.75 -1.03 -11.35
C ALA A 253 10.54 -2.03 -12.19
N LEU A 254 10.46 -3.30 -11.80
CA LEU A 254 11.01 -4.42 -12.55
C LEU A 254 10.25 -4.61 -13.87
N TRP A 255 10.97 -4.99 -14.93
CA TRP A 255 10.33 -5.35 -16.20
C TRP A 255 9.59 -6.68 -16.06
N ASN A 256 10.21 -7.62 -15.32
CA ASN A 256 9.57 -8.87 -14.93
C ASN A 256 8.71 -8.62 -13.67
N GLY A 257 7.45 -9.06 -13.69
CA GLY A 257 6.51 -8.83 -12.59
C GLY A 257 5.57 -7.63 -12.79
N ASN A 258 5.79 -6.82 -13.83
CA ASN A 258 4.89 -5.75 -14.25
C ASN A 258 4.56 -5.87 -15.75
N SER A 259 3.43 -5.29 -16.17
CA SER A 259 3.07 -5.20 -17.59
C SER A 259 3.94 -4.13 -18.24
N CYS A 260 4.71 -4.51 -19.26
CA CYS A 260 5.60 -3.61 -19.98
C CYS A 260 5.10 -3.44 -21.42
N GLU A 261 4.78 -2.21 -21.79
CA GLU A 261 4.38 -1.82 -23.15
C GLU A 261 5.36 -0.77 -23.66
N MET A 262 5.88 -0.95 -24.87
CA MET A 262 6.78 0.03 -25.51
C MET A 262 5.93 0.94 -26.39
N GLU A 263 6.01 2.24 -26.16
CA GLU A 263 5.29 3.27 -26.92
C GLU A 263 6.29 4.10 -27.72
N ASN A 264 5.99 4.36 -28.99
CA ASN A 264 6.77 5.26 -29.83
C ASN A 264 6.03 6.58 -29.94
N ILE A 265 6.68 7.69 -29.60
CA ILE A 265 6.06 9.03 -29.58
C ILE A 265 5.57 9.49 -30.98
N ASN A 266 5.94 8.78 -32.05
CA ASN A 266 5.54 9.09 -33.43
C ASN A 266 4.40 8.22 -33.99
N ASP A 267 3.86 7.27 -33.23
CA ASP A 267 2.69 6.45 -33.61
C ASP A 267 1.37 7.04 -33.08
#